data_AF-A0A2I0A625-F1
#
_entry.id   AF-A0A2I0A625-F1
#
_cell.length_a   1.000
_cell.length_b   1.000
_cell.length_c   1.000
_cell.angle_alpha   90.00
_cell.angle_beta   90.00
_cell.angle_gamma   90.00
#
_symmetry.space_group_name_H-M   'P 1'
#
loop_
_entity.id
_entity.type
_entity.pdbx_description
1 polymer ?
#
loop_
_entity_poly.entity_id
_entity_poly.type
_entity_poly.pdbx_seq_one_letter_code
_entity_poly.pdbx_strand_id
1 'polypeptide(L)' 'MRMLRWMCGYIRKDRMRNEYIRKKVGVAPIEDKLRESRLRWFGHLNRRPIEASIRKIELLDFAHVQRERGRSKKI' A
#
# COMPACT_ATOMS: atom_id res chain seq x y z
N MET A 1 -2.96 17.38 -7.67
CA MET A 1 -1.90 18.36 -7.32
C MET A 1 -2.21 19.80 -7.72
N ARG A 2 -2.94 20.07 -8.83
CA ARG A 2 -3.28 21.44 -9.28
C ARG A 2 -4.02 22.25 -8.21
N MET A 3 -5.07 21.67 -7.62
CA MET A 3 -5.85 22.31 -6.55
C MET A 3 -4.99 22.58 -5.30
N LEU A 4 -4.24 21.58 -4.81
CA LEU A 4 -3.37 21.75 -3.64
C LEU A 4 -2.30 22.83 -3.86
N ARG A 5 -1.75 22.91 -5.08
CA ARG A 5 -0.81 23.98 -5.46
C ARG A 5 -1.47 25.35 -5.43
N TRP A 6 -2.66 25.46 -6.04
CA TRP A 6 -3.43 26.71 -6.08
C TRP A 6 -3.80 27.19 -4.67
N MET A 7 -4.32 26.30 -3.82
CA MET A 7 -4.62 26.59 -2.40
C MET A 7 -3.39 27.09 -1.62
N CYS A 8 -2.20 26.60 -1.96
CA CYS A 8 -0.96 27.01 -1.32
C CYS A 8 -0.27 28.20 -2.00
N GLY A 9 -0.84 28.76 -3.07
CA GLY A 9 -0.25 29.85 -3.86
C GLY A 9 0.94 29.44 -4.74
N TYR A 10 1.18 28.15 -4.95
CA TYR A 10 2.32 27.67 -5.75
C TYR A 10 1.95 27.56 -7.23
N ILE A 11 2.81 28.11 -8.08
CA ILE A 11 2.74 27.96 -9.53
C ILE A 11 3.69 26.85 -10.00
N ARG A 12 3.53 26.44 -11.26
CA ARG A 12 4.37 25.39 -11.86
C ARG A 12 5.85 25.82 -11.97
N LYS A 13 6.13 27.13 -12.06
CA LYS A 13 7.48 27.70 -12.11
C LYS A 13 8.27 27.54 -10.80
N ASP A 14 7.60 27.43 -9.65
CA ASP A 14 8.26 27.28 -8.36
C ASP A 14 8.96 25.93 -8.20
N ARG A 15 8.65 24.96 -9.09
CA ARG A 15 9.23 23.60 -9.09
C ARG A 15 9.18 22.89 -7.74
N MET A 16 8.27 23.32 -6.85
CA MET A 16 8.08 22.72 -5.53
C MET A 16 7.74 21.23 -5.64
N ARG A 17 8.41 20.38 -4.85
CA ARG A 17 8.10 18.95 -4.81
C ARG A 17 6.68 18.72 -4.28
N ASN A 18 5.99 17.74 -4.86
CA ASN A 18 4.62 17.40 -4.47
C ASN A 18 4.53 16.94 -3.00
N GLU A 19 5.58 16.29 -2.49
CA GLU A 19 5.69 15.87 -1.10
C GLU A 19 5.60 17.06 -0.13
N TYR A 20 6.32 18.14 -0.41
CA TYR A 20 6.27 19.35 0.42
C TYR A 20 4.86 19.95 0.45
N ILE A 21 4.21 20.05 -0.70
CA ILE A 21 2.84 20.59 -0.81
C ILE A 21 1.85 19.71 -0.03
N ARG A 22 1.98 18.38 -0.14
CA ARG A 22 1.16 17.43 0.61
C ARG A 22 1.37 17.58 2.12
N LYS A 23 2.62 17.66 2.57
CA LYS A 23 2.98 17.86 3.98
C LYS A 23 2.40 19.17 4.52
N LYS A 24 2.47 20.25 3.75
CA LYS A 24 1.91 21.56 4.13
C LYS A 24 0.40 21.52 4.34
N VAL A 25 -0.34 20.76 3.51
CA VAL A 25 -1.81 20.65 3.59
C VAL A 25 -2.27 19.46 4.46
N GLY A 26 -1.36 18.64 4.96
CA GLY A 26 -1.69 17.43 5.74
C GLY A 26 -2.29 16.30 4.89
N VAL A 27 -2.04 16.27 3.59
CA VAL A 27 -2.53 15.20 2.69
C VAL A 27 -1.54 14.04 2.69
N ALA A 28 -1.99 12.84 3.07
CA ALA A 28 -1.16 11.65 3.04
C ALA A 28 -0.73 11.27 1.60
N PRO A 29 0.46 10.69 1.41
CA PRO A 29 0.85 10.01 0.18
C PRO A 29 -0.17 8.95 -0.27
N ILE A 30 -0.27 8.74 -1.59
CA ILE A 30 -1.16 7.71 -2.16
C ILE A 30 -0.71 6.29 -1.77
N GLU A 31 0.60 6.08 -1.66
CA GLU A 31 1.19 4.79 -1.26
C GLU A 31 0.72 4.37 0.13
N ASP A 32 0.63 5.31 1.07
CA ASP A 32 0.12 5.05 2.41
C ASP A 32 -1.35 4.65 2.38
N LYS A 33 -2.17 5.30 1.54
CA LYS A 33 -3.58 4.93 1.37
C LYS A 33 -3.76 3.58 0.69
N LEU A 34 -2.90 3.24 -0.27
CA LEU A 34 -2.90 1.91 -0.89
C LEU A 34 -2.50 0.83 0.12
N ARG A 35 -1.47 1.09 0.93
CA ARG A 35 -1.05 0.20 2.02
C ARG A 35 -2.15 0.02 3.05
N GLU A 36 -2.79 1.10 3.48
CA GLU A 36 -3.91 1.07 4.43
C GLU A 36 -5.08 0.22 3.89
N SER A 37 -5.52 0.46 2.64
CA SER A 37 -6.60 -0.31 2.01
C SER A 37 -6.27 -1.79 1.90
N ARG A 38 -5.03 -2.13 1.54
CA ARG A 38 -4.56 -3.53 1.47
C ARG A 38 -4.59 -4.19 2.85
N LEU A 39 -4.11 -3.52 3.89
CA LEU A 39 -4.14 -4.05 5.25
C LEU A 39 -5.57 -4.21 5.79
N ARG A 40 -6.47 -3.27 5.48
CA ARG A 40 -7.90 -3.39 5.80
C ARG A 40 -8.52 -4.62 5.12
N TRP A 41 -8.18 -4.88 3.86
CA TRP A 41 -8.60 -6.08 3.14
C TRP A 41 -8.11 -7.37 3.81
N PHE A 42 -6.82 -7.47 4.12
CA PHE A 42 -6.28 -8.64 4.85
C PHE A 42 -6.91 -8.80 6.24
N GLY A 43 -7.12 -7.69 6.95
CA GLY A 43 -7.85 -7.71 8.21
C GLY A 43 -9.28 -8.23 8.03
N HIS A 44 -9.94 -7.93 6.92
CA HIS A 44 -11.26 -8.49 6.60
C HIS A 44 -11.19 -10.00 6.34
N LEU A 45 -10.20 -10.45 5.57
CA LEU A 45 -9.96 -11.88 5.33
C LEU A 45 -9.73 -12.64 6.63
N ASN A 46 -8.87 -12.13 7.51
CA ASN A 46 -8.53 -12.74 8.80
C ASN A 46 -9.72 -12.84 9.78
N ARG A 47 -10.73 -11.97 9.65
CA ARG A 47 -11.94 -12.02 10.47
C ARG A 47 -12.99 -13.01 9.98
N ARG A 48 -12.90 -13.49 8.73
CA ARG A 48 -13.83 -14.50 8.21
C ARG A 48 -13.51 -15.88 8.80
N PRO A 49 -14.49 -16.77 8.97
CA PRO A 49 -14.21 -18.16 9.39
C PRO A 49 -13.27 -18.85 8.39
N ILE A 50 -12.50 -19.84 8.84
CA ILE A 50 -11.54 -20.58 8.00
C ILE A 50 -12.29 -21.34 6.90
N GLU A 51 -13.53 -21.72 7.16
CA GLU A 51 -14.42 -22.40 6.22
C GLU A 51 -14.82 -21.52 5.03
N ALA A 52 -14.70 -20.19 5.15
CA ALA A 52 -15.00 -19.27 4.05
C ALA A 52 -14.02 -19.50 2.89
N SER A 53 -14.58 -19.64 1.68
CA SER A 53 -13.85 -20.04 0.47
C SER A 53 -12.60 -19.20 0.21
N ILE A 54 -12.69 -17.88 0.38
CA ILE A 54 -11.58 -16.96 0.14
C ILE A 54 -10.43 -17.16 1.15
N ARG A 55 -10.76 -17.38 2.44
CA ARG A 55 -9.74 -17.62 3.48
C ARG A 55 -9.08 -18.98 3.33
N LYS A 56 -9.83 -20.00 2.89
CA LYS A 56 -9.30 -21.32 2.52
C LYS A 56 -8.30 -21.24 1.37
N ILE A 57 -8.63 -20.52 0.29
CA ILE A 57 -7.76 -20.34 -0.87
C ILE A 57 -6.47 -19.59 -0.48
N GLU A 58 -6.60 -18.52 0.30
CA GLU A 58 -5.44 -17.77 0.82
C GLU A 58 -4.49 -18.66 1.63
N LEU A 59 -5.01 -19.49 2.53
CA LEU A 59 -4.20 -20.41 3.33
C LEU A 59 -3.47 -21.45 2.48
N LEU A 60 -4.13 -21.99 1.45
CA LEU A 60 -3.52 -22.93 0.51
C LEU A 60 -2.41 -22.26 -0.31
N ASP A 61 -2.64 -21.04 -0.78
CA ASP A 61 -1.63 -20.26 -1.51
C ASP A 61 -0.42 -19.93 -0.62
N PHE A 62 -0.66 -19.50 0.62
CA PHE A 62 0.41 -19.31 1.61
C PHE A 62 1.21 -20.58 1.89
N ALA A 63 0.55 -21.75 2.00
CA ALA A 63 1.22 -23.03 2.19
C ALA A 63 2.11 -23.40 0.99
N HIS A 64 1.69 -23.06 -0.23
CA HIS A 64 2.50 -23.26 -1.44
C HIS A 64 3.66 -22.25 -1.57
N VAL A 65 3.50 -21.02 -1.04
CA VAL A 65 4.53 -19.97 -1.05
C VAL A 65 5.61 -20.18 0.01
N GLN A 66 5.41 -21.08 0.98
CA GLN A 66 6.47 -21.57 1.88
C GLN A 66 7.48 -22.45 1.10
N ARG A 67 8.13 -21.85 0.09
CA ARG A 67 9.35 -22.36 -0.52
C ARG A 67 10.36 -22.56 0.60
N GLU A 68 10.85 -23.78 0.73
CA GLU A 68 11.98 -24.09 1.59
C GLU A 68 13.08 -23.04 1.35
N ARG A 69 13.67 -22.50 2.42
CA ARG A 69 14.83 -21.61 2.34
C ARG A 69 15.99 -22.38 1.72
N GLY A 70 16.04 -22.42 0.40
CA GLY A 70 17.10 -23.05 -0.36
C GLY A 70 18.40 -22.28 -0.24
N ARG A 71 19.52 -23.01 -0.15
CA ARG A 71 20.87 -22.46 -0.16
C ARG A 71 21.11 -21.67 -1.45
N SER A 72 21.66 -20.46 -1.34
CA SER A 72 21.98 -19.62 -2.50
C SER A 72 22.94 -20.36 -3.45
N LYS A 73 22.62 -20.38 -4.75
CA LYS A 73 23.56 -20.84 -5.79
C LYS A 73 24.65 -19.79 -5.91
N LYS A 74 25.90 -20.19 -5.64
CA LYS A 74 27.08 -19.41 -6.01
C LYS A 74 27.18 -19.42 -7.53
N ILE A 75 27.21 -18.23 -8.12
CA ILE A 75 27.78 -17.96 -9.45
C ILE A 75 28.90 -16.94 -9.19
#